data_AF-A0A946ZFF9-F1
#
_entry.id   AF-A0A946ZFF9-F1
#
_cell.length_a   1.000
_cell.length_b   1.000
_cell.length_c   1.000
_cell.angle_alpha   90.00
_cell.angle_beta   90.00
_cell.angle_gamma   90.00
#
_symmetry.space_group_name_H-M   'P 1'
#
loop_
_entity.id
_entity.type
_entity.pdbx_description
1 polymer ?
#
loop_
_entity_poly.entity_id
_entity_poly.type
_entity_poly.pdbx_seq_one_letter_code
_entity_poly.pdbx_strand_id
1 'polypeptide(L)' 'MASCLVNTPLGTTLIEGDQDGIRAISIIEDSEPDQEIPEYLQPCAHQLLEYFEDSRRNFDLKLN' A
#
# COMPACT_ATOMS: atom_id res chain seq x y z
N MET A 1 -4.58 -11.16 -8.79
CA MET A 1 -3.58 -10.09 -8.89
C MET A 1 -4.32 -8.79 -9.13
N ALA A 2 -4.19 -7.84 -8.22
CA ALA A 2 -4.68 -6.48 -8.38
C ALA A 2 -3.62 -5.49 -7.90
N SER A 3 -3.83 -4.24 -8.26
CA SER A 3 -3.02 -3.12 -7.86
C SER A 3 -3.92 -2.04 -7.28
N CYS A 4 -3.42 -1.28 -6.32
CA CYS A 4 -4.08 -0.07 -5.84
C CYS A 4 -3.07 1.06 -5.63
N LEU A 5 -3.53 2.28 -5.88
CA LEU A 5 -2.80 3.53 -5.68
C LEU A 5 -3.26 4.20 -4.40
N VAL A 6 -2.32 4.53 -3.52
CA VAL A 6 -2.59 5.22 -2.25
C VAL A 6 -1.75 6.46 -2.12
N ASN A 7 -2.30 7.50 -1.53
CA ASN A 7 -1.55 8.73 -1.31
C ASN A 7 -0.76 8.65 0.00
N THR A 8 0.53 8.95 -0.05
CA THR A 8 1.41 8.96 1.13
C THR A 8 2.17 10.29 1.20
N PRO A 9 2.74 10.66 2.36
CA PRO A 9 3.54 11.89 2.46
C PRO A 9 4.77 11.95 1.53
N LEU A 10 5.21 10.81 0.98
CA LEU A 10 6.29 10.74 0.00
C LEU A 10 5.81 10.81 -1.47
N GLY A 11 4.50 10.77 -1.71
CA GLY A 11 3.90 10.71 -3.04
C GLY A 11 2.89 9.56 -3.17
N THR A 12 2.43 9.31 -4.40
CA THR A 12 1.50 8.21 -4.66
C THR A 12 2.24 6.89 -4.63
N THR A 13 1.77 5.94 -3.84
CA THR A 13 2.35 4.60 -3.72
C THR A 13 1.46 3.59 -4.44
N LEU A 14 2.03 2.90 -5.42
CA LEU A 14 1.45 1.74 -6.08
C LEU A 14 1.76 0.48 -5.26
N ILE A 15 0.70 -0.22 -4.85
CA ILE A 15 0.78 -1.49 -4.14
C ILE A 15 0.21 -2.56 -5.06
N GLU A 16 0.98 -3.59 -5.34
CA GLU A 16 0.57 -4.72 -6.18
C GLU A 16 0.60 -6.00 -5.36
N GLY A 17 -0.44 -6.81 -5.47
CA GLY A 17 -0.53 -8.06 -4.72
C GLY A 17 -1.75 -8.91 -5.07
N ASP A 18 -1.93 -9.95 -4.28
CA ASP A 18 -3.05 -10.87 -4.36
C ASP A 18 -3.42 -11.40 -2.96
N GLN A 19 -4.25 -12.44 -2.91
CA GLN A 19 -4.73 -13.02 -1.65
C GLN A 19 -3.62 -13.74 -0.87
N ASP A 20 -2.51 -14.12 -1.52
CA ASP A 20 -1.38 -14.76 -0.87
C ASP A 20 -0.44 -13.73 -0.23
N GLY A 21 -0.32 -12.53 -0.82
CA GLY A 21 0.40 -11.42 -0.21
C GLY A 21 0.64 -10.21 -1.13
N ILE A 22 1.40 -9.26 -0.61
CA ILE A 22 1.93 -8.13 -1.36
C ILE A 22 3.14 -8.59 -2.16
N ARG A 23 3.14 -8.24 -3.44
CA ARG A 23 4.17 -8.61 -4.40
C ARG A 23 5.15 -7.47 -4.68
N ALA A 24 4.65 -6.25 -4.74
CA ALA A 24 5.47 -5.07 -4.96
C ALA A 24 4.86 -3.81 -4.33
N ILE A 25 5.73 -2.90 -3.91
CA ILE A 25 5.37 -1.56 -3.45
C ILE A 25 6.33 -0.60 -4.15
N SER A 26 5.78 0.36 -4.90
CA SER A 26 6.55 1.34 -5.66
C SER A 26 5.99 2.73 -5.40
N ILE A 27 6.85 3.72 -5.20
CA ILE A 27 6.44 5.13 -5.13
C ILE A 27 6.52 5.67 -6.55
N ILE A 28 5.41 6.24 -7.02
CA ILE A 28 5.29 6.87 -8.33
C ILE A 28 4.91 8.34 -8.15
N GLU A 29 5.48 9.19 -8.99
CA GLU A 29 5.13 10.60 -9.05
C GLU A 29 3.96 10.78 -10.03
N ASP A 30 3.02 11.69 -9.72
CA ASP A 30 1.87 12.03 -10.57
C ASP A 30 0.91 10.87 -10.89
N SER A 31 0.21 10.35 -9.88
CA SER A 31 -0.92 9.46 -10.08
C SER A 31 -2.01 9.69 -9.05
N GLU A 32 -3.27 9.54 -9.46
CA GLU A 32 -4.41 9.69 -8.56
C GLU A 32 -4.61 8.41 -7.72
N PRO A 33 -4.93 8.52 -6.42
CA PRO A 33 -5.23 7.37 -5.59
C PRO A 33 -6.50 6.67 -6.06
N ASP A 34 -6.53 5.35 -5.95
CA ASP A 34 -7.73 4.58 -6.26
C ASP A 34 -8.83 4.86 -5.24
N GLN A 35 -10.07 4.97 -5.73
CA GLN A 35 -11.24 5.13 -4.86
C GLN A 35 -11.60 3.82 -4.14
N GLU A 36 -11.30 2.68 -4.75
CA GLU A 36 -11.57 1.36 -4.21
C GLU A 36 -10.29 0.54 -4.09
N ILE A 37 -9.90 0.25 -2.85
CA ILE A 37 -8.75 -0.60 -2.54
C ILE A 37 -9.27 -2.01 -2.24
N PRO A 38 -8.74 -3.06 -2.90
CA PRO A 38 -9.09 -4.44 -2.59
C PRO A 38 -8.88 -4.78 -1.11
N GLU A 39 -9.77 -5.54 -0.49
CA GLU A 39 -9.72 -5.87 0.95
C GLU A 39 -8.37 -6.46 1.41
N TYR A 40 -7.71 -7.23 0.55
CA TYR A 40 -6.39 -7.82 0.85
C TYR A 40 -5.22 -6.82 0.74
N LEU A 41 -5.40 -5.68 0.07
CA LEU A 41 -4.40 -4.60 -0.02
C LEU A 41 -4.65 -3.47 0.98
N GLN A 42 -5.88 -3.30 1.47
CA GLN A 42 -6.24 -2.36 2.53
C GLN A 42 -5.32 -2.40 3.76
N PRO A 43 -4.99 -3.58 4.34
CA PRO A 43 -4.07 -3.62 5.48
C PRO A 43 -2.67 -3.10 5.13
N CYS A 44 -2.19 -3.31 3.90
CA CYS A 44 -0.90 -2.75 3.47
C CYS A 44 -0.94 -1.22 3.41
N ALA A 45 -1.99 -0.67 2.79
CA ALA A 45 -2.21 0.77 2.72
C ALA A 45 -2.27 1.42 4.11
N HIS A 46 -3.03 0.82 5.04
CA HIS A 46 -3.19 1.34 6.40
C HIS A 46 -1.87 1.32 7.17
N GLN A 47 -1.12 0.22 7.11
CA GLN A 47 0.17 0.10 7.79
C GLN A 47 1.23 1.06 7.23
N LEU A 48 1.19 1.35 5.93
CA LEU A 48 2.05 2.37 5.32
C LEU A 48 1.73 3.77 5.85
N LEU A 49 0.45 4.12 5.96
CA LEU A 49 0.03 5.40 6.54
C LEU A 49 0.49 5.53 8.00
N GLU A 50 0.25 4.51 8.83
CA GLU A 50 0.71 4.50 10.23
C GLU A 50 2.24 4.61 10.35
N TYR A 51 2.98 4.03 9.42
CA TYR A 51 4.43 4.14 9.35
C TYR A 51 4.87 5.58 9.06
N PHE A 52 4.21 6.26 8.13
CA PHE A 52 4.49 7.66 7.83
C PHE A 52 4.07 8.62 8.93
N GLU A 53 3.09 8.24 9.76
CA GLU A 53 2.71 8.97 10.97
C GLU A 53 3.64 8.69 12.18
N ASP A 54 4.72 7.92 11.98
CA ASP A 54 5.64 7.43 13.03
C ASP A 54 4.92 6.63 14.15
N SER A 55 3.68 6.20 13.90
CA SER A 55 2.85 5.39 14.82
C SER A 55 3.19 3.90 14.75
N ARG A 56 3.75 3.44 13.63
CA ARG A 56 4.13 2.03 13.40
C ARG A 56 5.54 1.92 12.82
N ARG A 57 6.29 0.90 13.26
CA ARG A 57 7.61 0.55 12.69
C ARG A 57 7.74 -0.91 12.26
N ASN A 58 6.78 -1.75 12.63
CA ASN A 58 6.74 -3.16 12.27
C ASN A 58 5.59 -3.40 11.30
N PHE A 59 5.89 -3.99 10.15
CA PHE A 59 4.90 -4.40 9.16
C PHE A 59 4.53 -5.86 9.40
N ASP A 60 3.23 -6.13 9.50
CA ASP A 60 2.66 -7.48 9.54
C ASP A 60 1.88 -7.68 8.24
N LEU A 61 2.62 -7.95 7.17
CA LEU A 61 2.11 -8.16 5.82
C LEU A 61 2.74 -9.44 5.25
N LYS A 62 1.92 -10.25 4.59
CA LYS A 62 2.43 -11.38 3.82
C LYS A 62 3.07 -10.87 2.53
N LEU A 63 4.28 -11.33 2.23
CA LEU A 63 4.98 -11.05 0.99
C LEU A 63 5.09 -12.34 0.17
N ASN A 64 4.91 -12.25 -1.15
CA ASN A 64 4.99 -13.39 -2.09
C ASN A 64 5.89 -13.07 -3.28
#